data_AF-A0A4Q5TW52-F1
#
_entry.id   AF-A0A4Q5TW52-F1
#
_cell.length_a   1.000
_cell.length_b   1.000
_cell.length_c   1.000
_cell.angle_alpha   90.00
_cell.angle_beta   90.00
_cell.angle_gamma   90.00
#
_symmetry.space_group_name_H-M   'P 1'
#
loop_
_entity.id
_entity.type
_entity.pdbx_description
1 polymer ?
#
loop_
_entity_poly.entity_id
_entity_poly.type
_entity_poly.pdbx_seq_one_letter_code
_entity_poly.pdbx_strand_id
1 'polypeptide(L)'
;MATFTKTLAAFLLTIISTPGFSQSTPGSPAILSNALADSLVIHYLDKVDQVYFDKAGAATIRKELTHKRKAGEFYNLPAKTLTDTLSRVLRRITHDIHFYVGVKDVQKAETDRPKDRPKINNNGGFAEVRLLRENIGYLKWTNFIADDNSFQKFIAAAKFLQGCESLIIDISQNGGGDGRIGGFVNQHLYEDAAYQDLLIKKCGGEKDWHQSEVPYNYSDGPKFYDIPVFIMVSDRTASAAEYFAFIAQEMKRATILGAKTAGAGNPVTMVNFDNYFAYIPICQITTKSGKSIEGVGVTPDVPLTENRLEATIEYILAGRDKR
;
A
#
# COMPACT_ATOMS: atom_id res chain seq x y z
N MET A 1 43.01 73.60 20.84
CA MET A 1 42.92 74.02 22.26
C MET A 1 41.46 73.90 22.71
N ALA A 2 41.26 73.56 23.99
CA ALA A 2 40.01 73.47 24.76
C ALA A 2 39.08 72.27 24.45
N THR A 3 39.25 71.10 25.10
CA THR A 3 38.63 70.64 26.38
C THR A 3 37.11 70.73 26.46
N PHE A 4 36.42 69.58 26.53
CA PHE A 4 35.21 69.40 27.36
C PHE A 4 35.06 67.94 27.86
N THR A 5 35.18 67.83 29.19
CA THR A 5 34.61 66.88 30.18
C THR A 5 34.10 65.49 29.77
N LYS A 6 34.69 64.46 30.40
CA LYS A 6 34.13 63.11 30.55
C LYS A 6 33.11 63.08 31.69
N THR A 7 31.88 62.63 31.40
CA THR A 7 30.90 62.23 32.42
C THR A 7 30.88 60.71 32.51
N LEU A 8 31.13 60.18 33.72
CA LEU A 8 31.02 58.76 34.06
C LEU A 8 29.54 58.39 34.19
N ALA A 9 29.07 57.38 33.45
CA ALA A 9 27.82 56.70 33.73
C ALA A 9 28.13 55.21 33.95
N ALA A 10 28.07 54.79 35.21
CA ALA A 10 28.20 53.39 35.60
C ALA A 10 26.85 52.69 35.34
N PHE A 11 26.81 51.78 34.37
CA PHE A 11 25.74 50.79 34.27
C PHE A 11 26.26 49.46 34.84
N LEU A 12 25.76 49.10 36.03
CA LEU A 12 25.85 47.73 36.54
C LEU A 12 25.04 46.83 35.59
N LEU A 13 25.71 46.02 34.78
CA LEU A 13 25.08 44.90 34.09
C LEU A 13 25.06 43.71 35.06
N THR A 14 23.89 43.45 35.65
CA THR A 14 23.61 42.20 36.33
C THR A 14 23.50 41.08 35.29
N ILE A 15 24.51 40.23 35.21
CA ILE A 15 24.46 38.98 34.44
C ILE A 15 23.52 38.03 35.18
N ILE A 16 22.25 37.99 34.75
CA ILE A 16 21.33 36.93 35.14
C ILE A 16 21.70 35.71 34.30
N SER A 17 22.35 34.74 34.93
CA SER A 17 22.60 33.42 34.33
C SER A 17 21.27 32.72 34.11
N THR A 18 20.75 32.76 32.88
CA THR A 18 19.66 31.87 32.47
C THR A 18 20.20 30.44 32.45
N PRO A 19 19.55 29.47 33.12
CA PRO A 19 19.95 28.07 32.97
C PRO A 19 19.76 27.67 31.51
N GLY A 20 20.86 27.25 30.88
CA GLY A 20 20.83 26.74 29.51
C GLY A 20 19.89 25.54 29.44
N PHE A 21 18.87 25.63 28.59
CA PHE A 21 18.12 24.45 28.17
C PHE A 21 19.10 23.54 27.43
N SER A 22 19.55 22.49 28.11
CA SER A 22 20.17 21.34 27.48
C SER A 22 19.16 20.73 26.51
N GLN A 23 19.32 20.98 25.21
CA GLN A 23 18.67 20.16 24.19
C GLN A 23 19.23 18.74 24.34
N SER A 24 18.40 17.82 24.84
CA SER A 24 18.68 16.39 24.78
C SER A 24 18.76 15.99 23.32
N THR A 25 19.97 15.74 22.82
CA THR A 25 20.16 14.92 21.63
C THR A 25 19.35 13.64 21.78
N PRO A 26 18.57 13.20 20.78
CA PRO A 26 17.91 11.90 20.84
C PRO A 26 18.97 10.84 21.10
N GLY A 27 18.90 10.19 22.26
CA GLY A 27 19.83 9.11 22.60
C GLY A 27 19.78 8.04 21.52
N SER A 28 20.93 7.44 21.20
CA SER A 28 20.98 6.30 20.28
C SER A 28 19.97 5.24 20.74
N PRO A 29 19.19 4.64 19.82
CA PRO A 29 18.14 3.71 20.22
C PRO A 29 18.73 2.52 20.98
N ALA A 30 18.07 2.14 22.08
CA ALA A 30 18.57 1.10 22.97
C ALA A 30 18.77 -0.23 22.21
N ILE A 31 19.94 -0.83 22.42
CA ILE A 31 20.31 -2.13 21.84
C ILE A 31 19.52 -3.23 22.56
N LEU A 32 18.95 -4.17 21.80
CA LEU A 32 18.29 -5.34 22.37
C LEU A 32 19.32 -6.30 22.99
N SER A 33 18.98 -6.91 24.12
CA SER A 33 19.75 -8.04 24.64
C SER A 33 19.66 -9.24 23.69
N ASN A 34 20.70 -10.08 23.67
CA ASN A 34 20.72 -11.26 22.80
C ASN A 34 19.52 -12.20 23.07
N ALA A 35 19.09 -12.33 24.33
CA ALA A 35 17.91 -13.11 24.70
C ALA A 35 16.60 -12.55 24.10
N LEU A 36 16.45 -11.22 24.06
CA LEU A 36 15.28 -10.59 23.43
C LEU A 36 15.32 -10.72 21.91
N ALA A 37 16.50 -10.60 21.29
CA ALA A 37 16.66 -10.84 19.86
C ALA A 37 16.34 -12.31 19.50
N ASP A 38 16.82 -13.26 20.29
CA ASP A 38 16.49 -14.68 20.11
C ASP A 38 14.99 -14.95 20.24
N SER A 39 14.36 -14.42 21.29
CA SER A 39 12.92 -14.58 21.53
C SER A 39 12.09 -14.04 20.36
N LEU A 40 12.45 -12.87 19.82
CA LEU A 40 11.78 -12.28 18.66
C LEU A 40 11.84 -13.24 17.47
N VAL A 41 13.04 -13.70 17.11
CA VAL A 41 13.24 -14.57 15.93
C VAL A 41 12.51 -15.91 16.11
N ILE A 42 12.54 -16.50 17.30
CA ILE A 42 11.85 -17.77 17.59
C ILE A 42 10.33 -17.59 17.48
N HIS A 43 9.75 -16.59 18.15
CA HIS A 43 8.31 -16.32 18.09
C HIS A 43 7.85 -15.99 16.66
N TYR A 44 8.65 -15.25 15.91
CA TYR A 44 8.37 -14.97 14.50
C TYR A 44 8.32 -16.27 13.67
N LEU A 45 9.30 -17.17 13.84
CA LEU A 45 9.32 -18.46 13.15
C LEU A 45 8.10 -19.32 13.48
N ASP A 46 7.65 -19.32 14.72
CA ASP A 46 6.45 -20.04 15.12
C ASP A 46 5.19 -19.46 14.46
N LYS A 47 5.13 -18.14 14.27
CA LYS A 47 4.06 -17.51 13.48
C LYS A 47 4.13 -17.87 12.01
N VAL A 48 5.31 -17.89 11.40
CA VAL A 48 5.47 -18.34 10.01
C VAL A 48 4.95 -19.76 9.82
N ASP A 49 5.33 -20.71 10.68
CA ASP A 49 4.86 -22.10 10.56
C ASP A 49 3.34 -22.22 10.69
N GLN A 50 2.74 -21.40 11.56
CA GLN A 50 1.29 -21.36 11.80
C GLN A 50 0.54 -20.82 10.57
N VAL A 51 0.93 -19.66 10.05
CA VAL A 51 0.07 -18.90 9.10
C VAL A 51 0.58 -18.88 7.66
N TYR A 52 1.87 -19.11 7.39
CA TYR A 52 2.39 -19.03 6.03
C TYR A 52 1.81 -20.16 5.17
N PHE A 53 1.33 -19.80 3.98
CA PHE A 53 0.68 -20.74 3.06
C PHE A 53 1.67 -21.71 2.42
N ASP A 54 2.89 -21.26 2.11
CA ASP A 54 3.92 -22.10 1.51
C ASP A 54 4.75 -22.80 2.60
N LYS A 55 4.49 -24.10 2.78
CA LYS A 55 5.20 -24.91 3.78
C LYS A 55 6.66 -25.19 3.41
N ALA A 56 7.00 -25.24 2.12
CA ALA A 56 8.39 -25.39 1.69
C ALA A 56 9.16 -24.07 1.92
N GLY A 57 8.52 -22.94 1.61
CA GLY A 57 8.99 -21.61 1.95
C GLY A 57 9.19 -21.43 3.47
N ALA A 58 8.23 -21.86 4.29
CA ALA A 58 8.34 -21.83 5.75
C ALA A 58 9.57 -22.60 6.27
N ALA A 59 9.81 -23.81 5.75
CA ALA A 59 10.99 -24.62 6.10
C ALA A 59 12.30 -23.91 5.70
N THR A 60 12.32 -23.24 4.53
CA THR A 60 13.46 -22.44 4.06
C THR A 60 13.72 -21.25 4.97
N ILE A 61 12.69 -20.48 5.34
CA ILE A 61 12.76 -19.38 6.30
C ILE A 61 13.33 -19.87 7.63
N ARG A 62 12.79 -20.97 8.17
CA ARG A 62 13.22 -21.55 9.45
C ARG A 62 14.69 -21.94 9.43
N LYS A 63 15.15 -22.59 8.36
CA LYS A 63 16.56 -22.96 8.19
C LYS A 63 17.46 -21.72 8.19
N GLU A 64 17.15 -20.73 7.35
CA GLU A 64 17.96 -19.52 7.18
C GLU A 64 18.01 -18.67 8.46
N LEU A 65 16.86 -18.34 9.05
CA LEU A 65 16.83 -17.51 10.26
C LEU A 65 17.46 -18.24 11.46
N THR A 66 17.33 -19.57 11.55
CA THR A 66 18.03 -20.34 12.60
C THR A 66 19.54 -20.29 12.43
N HIS A 67 20.04 -20.40 11.20
CA HIS A 67 21.47 -20.28 10.91
C HIS A 67 22.00 -18.90 11.30
N LYS A 68 21.35 -17.83 10.81
CA LYS A 68 21.74 -16.43 11.10
C LYS A 68 21.70 -16.09 12.59
N ARG A 69 20.69 -16.62 13.30
CA ARG A 69 20.57 -16.49 14.74
C ARG A 69 21.75 -17.13 15.48
N LYS A 70 22.11 -18.39 15.14
CA LYS A 70 23.26 -19.09 15.74
C LYS A 70 24.59 -18.40 15.43
N ALA A 71 24.71 -17.74 14.28
CA ALA A 71 25.88 -16.95 13.90
C ALA A 71 25.93 -15.57 14.59
N GLY A 72 24.89 -15.19 15.36
CA GLY A 72 24.83 -13.92 16.07
C GLY A 72 24.55 -12.70 15.17
N GLU A 73 24.08 -12.89 13.94
CA GLU A 73 23.81 -11.81 12.98
C GLU A 73 22.66 -10.86 13.42
N PHE A 74 21.89 -11.27 14.43
CA PHE A 74 20.76 -10.50 14.97
C PHE A 74 21.07 -9.82 16.32
N TYR A 75 22.30 -9.95 16.82
CA TYR A 75 22.70 -9.46 18.13
C TYR A 75 23.31 -8.06 18.08
N ASN A 76 23.30 -7.36 19.21
CA ASN A 76 23.80 -6.00 19.34
C ASN A 76 23.13 -4.98 18.39
N LEU A 77 21.88 -5.24 17.99
CA LEU A 77 21.09 -4.36 17.12
C LEU A 77 19.98 -3.66 17.90
N PRO A 78 19.66 -2.40 17.58
CA PRO A 78 18.39 -1.78 17.96
C PRO A 78 17.21 -2.59 17.41
N ALA A 79 16.07 -2.57 18.11
CA ALA A 79 14.88 -3.32 17.73
C ALA A 79 14.44 -3.07 16.28
N LYS A 80 14.39 -1.79 15.87
CA LYS A 80 14.01 -1.42 14.50
C LYS A 80 14.99 -1.98 13.46
N THR A 81 16.29 -1.90 13.73
CA THR A 81 17.33 -2.45 12.84
C THR A 81 17.22 -3.96 12.71
N LEU A 82 16.90 -4.66 13.80
CA LEU A 82 16.65 -6.11 13.79
C LEU A 82 15.42 -6.44 12.92
N THR A 83 14.29 -5.77 13.13
CA THR A 83 13.07 -6.04 12.36
C THR A 83 13.21 -5.69 10.87
N ASP A 84 13.94 -4.62 10.55
CA ASP A 84 14.27 -4.25 9.15
C ASP A 84 15.20 -5.29 8.51
N THR A 85 16.14 -5.84 9.28
CA THR A 85 17.03 -6.91 8.81
C THR A 85 16.27 -8.20 8.56
N LEU A 86 15.35 -8.58 9.45
CA LEU A 86 14.46 -9.73 9.25
C LEU A 86 13.64 -9.56 7.98
N SER A 87 12.98 -8.40 7.80
CA SER A 87 12.19 -8.11 6.61
C SER A 87 13.00 -8.25 5.32
N ARG A 88 14.24 -7.72 5.29
CA ARG A 88 15.14 -7.85 4.14
C ARG A 88 15.54 -9.31 3.86
N VAL A 89 15.87 -10.07 4.90
CA VAL A 89 16.24 -11.49 4.74
C VAL A 89 15.06 -12.27 4.18
N LEU A 90 13.87 -12.08 4.74
CA LEU A 90 12.64 -12.76 4.32
C LEU A 90 12.33 -12.50 2.86
N ARG A 91 12.23 -11.23 2.46
CA ARG A 91 11.96 -10.85 1.06
C ARG A 91 13.00 -11.40 0.09
N ARG A 92 14.27 -11.48 0.50
CA ARG A 92 15.34 -12.05 -0.33
C ARG A 92 15.19 -13.55 -0.55
N ILE A 93 14.79 -14.30 0.47
CA ILE A 93 14.73 -15.78 0.40
C ILE A 93 13.40 -16.28 -0.16
N THR A 94 12.31 -15.54 0.03
CA THR A 94 10.98 -15.92 -0.46
C THR A 94 10.63 -15.28 -1.79
N HIS A 95 11.32 -14.19 -2.14
CA HIS A 95 10.93 -13.28 -3.24
C HIS A 95 9.52 -12.68 -3.06
N ASP A 96 8.96 -12.76 -1.86
CA ASP A 96 7.64 -12.22 -1.52
C ASP A 96 7.82 -10.90 -0.75
N ILE A 97 7.33 -9.82 -1.35
CA ILE A 97 7.59 -8.45 -0.86
C ILE A 97 6.77 -8.11 0.39
N HIS A 98 5.75 -8.91 0.70
CA HIS A 98 4.83 -8.66 1.80
C HIS A 98 5.38 -9.02 3.17
N PHE A 99 6.42 -9.86 3.22
CA PHE A 99 7.07 -10.14 4.49
C PHE A 99 7.60 -8.85 5.09
N TYR A 100 7.09 -8.53 6.28
CA TYR A 100 7.50 -7.36 7.03
C TYR A 100 7.40 -7.68 8.51
N VAL A 101 8.39 -7.23 9.27
CA VAL A 101 8.40 -7.27 10.72
C VAL A 101 8.56 -5.84 11.20
N GLY A 102 7.72 -5.44 12.14
CA GLY A 102 7.74 -4.13 12.74
C GLY A 102 7.80 -4.20 14.26
N VAL A 103 8.37 -3.16 14.86
CA VAL A 103 8.22 -2.90 16.28
C VAL A 103 6.85 -2.25 16.46
N LYS A 104 6.03 -2.79 17.36
CA LYS A 104 4.89 -2.03 17.88
C LYS A 104 5.52 -0.86 18.60
N ASP A 105 5.40 0.35 18.05
CA ASP A 105 5.67 1.53 18.85
C ASP A 105 4.94 1.32 20.16
N VAL A 106 5.67 1.36 21.28
CA VAL A 106 5.08 1.28 22.62
C VAL A 106 3.89 2.21 22.57
N GLN A 107 2.68 1.66 22.65
CA GLN A 107 1.47 2.45 22.75
C GLN A 107 1.51 3.20 24.08
N LYS A 108 2.27 4.29 24.10
CA LYS A 108 1.93 5.53 24.78
C LYS A 108 1.34 6.54 23.81
N ALA A 109 1.18 6.19 22.54
CA ALA A 109 0.56 7.07 21.56
C ALA A 109 -0.83 6.62 21.13
N GLU A 110 -1.25 5.36 21.26
CA GLU A 110 -2.59 4.92 20.79
C GLU A 110 -3.63 4.86 21.92
N THR A 111 -3.18 4.62 23.15
CA THR A 111 -4.00 4.66 24.38
C THR A 111 -4.11 6.06 24.99
N ASP A 112 -3.18 6.98 24.69
CA ASP A 112 -3.20 8.41 25.07
C ASP A 112 -3.43 9.35 23.86
N ARG A 113 -3.77 8.81 22.69
CA ARG A 113 -4.17 9.63 21.53
C ARG A 113 -5.49 10.32 21.90
N PRO A 114 -5.64 11.65 21.73
CA PRO A 114 -6.93 12.30 21.94
C PRO A 114 -7.98 11.55 21.12
N LYS A 115 -9.03 11.06 21.79
CA LYS A 115 -10.18 10.39 21.14
C LYS A 115 -10.85 11.30 20.09
N ASP A 116 -10.50 12.59 20.08
CA ASP A 116 -11.05 13.66 19.25
C ASP A 116 -10.15 14.09 18.08
N ARG A 117 -9.20 13.26 17.59
CA ARG A 117 -8.66 13.55 16.25
C ARG A 117 -9.82 13.53 15.26
N PRO A 118 -9.99 14.58 14.43
CA PRO A 118 -11.02 14.55 13.39
C PRO A 118 -10.79 13.29 12.57
N LYS A 119 -11.83 12.47 12.39
CA LYS A 119 -11.77 11.41 11.38
C LYS A 119 -11.39 12.08 10.07
N ILE A 120 -10.24 11.74 9.52
CA ILE A 120 -9.86 12.24 8.20
C ILE A 120 -10.89 11.70 7.24
N ASN A 121 -11.78 12.56 6.75
CA ASN A 121 -12.71 12.20 5.70
C ASN A 121 -11.90 12.03 4.40
N ASN A 122 -11.58 10.78 4.07
CA ASN A 122 -10.88 10.41 2.85
C ASN A 122 -11.83 10.15 1.68
N ASN A 123 -13.11 10.55 1.80
CA ASN A 123 -14.16 10.35 0.81
C ASN A 123 -14.28 8.89 0.33
N GLY A 124 -14.10 7.92 1.24
CA GLY A 124 -14.17 6.50 0.90
C GLY A 124 -13.00 6.03 0.01
N GLY A 125 -11.91 6.79 -0.05
CA GLY A 125 -10.74 6.52 -0.89
C GLY A 125 -10.74 7.25 -2.23
N PHE A 126 -11.83 7.93 -2.61
CA PHE A 126 -11.94 8.69 -3.86
C PHE A 126 -11.51 10.14 -3.64
N ALA A 127 -10.34 10.50 -4.15
CA ALA A 127 -9.71 11.79 -3.90
C ALA A 127 -10.22 12.91 -4.81
N GLU A 128 -10.63 12.59 -6.04
CA GLU A 128 -11.01 13.58 -7.05
C GLU A 128 -11.96 12.95 -8.08
N VAL A 129 -12.96 13.72 -8.52
CA VAL A 129 -13.84 13.37 -9.63
C VAL A 129 -14.04 14.59 -10.52
N ARG A 130 -13.81 14.44 -11.84
CA ARG A 130 -13.84 15.55 -12.79
C ARG A 130 -14.31 15.14 -14.17
N LEU A 131 -14.93 16.07 -14.86
CA LEU A 131 -15.03 16.03 -16.32
C LEU A 131 -13.89 16.86 -16.91
N LEU A 132 -13.06 16.24 -17.73
CA LEU A 132 -11.95 16.88 -18.43
C LEU A 132 -12.40 17.31 -19.83
N ARG A 133 -11.50 17.96 -20.58
CA ARG A 133 -11.76 18.37 -21.96
C ARG A 133 -12.21 17.18 -22.83
N GLU A 134 -12.99 17.47 -23.88
CA GLU A 134 -13.55 16.46 -24.78
C GLU A 134 -14.32 15.34 -24.06
N ASN A 135 -15.05 15.71 -22.99
CA ASN A 135 -15.95 14.82 -22.27
C ASN A 135 -15.27 13.54 -21.72
N ILE A 136 -14.01 13.66 -21.28
CA ILE A 136 -13.27 12.56 -20.63
C ILE A 136 -13.57 12.59 -19.14
N GLY A 137 -14.19 11.53 -18.62
CA GLY A 137 -14.39 11.35 -17.19
C GLY A 137 -13.10 10.98 -16.48
N TYR A 138 -12.86 11.53 -15.29
CA TYR A 138 -11.67 11.26 -14.49
C TYR A 138 -12.05 10.98 -13.03
N LEU A 139 -11.57 9.85 -12.52
CA LEU A 139 -11.74 9.40 -11.14
C LEU A 139 -10.38 9.10 -10.52
N LYS A 140 -9.95 9.89 -9.54
CA LYS A 140 -8.75 9.61 -8.76
C LYS A 140 -9.10 8.78 -7.52
N TRP A 141 -8.55 7.59 -7.45
CA TRP A 141 -8.87 6.61 -6.42
C TRP A 141 -7.59 6.17 -5.70
N THR A 142 -7.38 6.65 -4.47
CA THR A 142 -6.10 6.58 -3.76
C THR A 142 -6.05 5.54 -2.65
N ASN A 143 -7.17 4.92 -2.29
CA ASN A 143 -7.20 3.87 -1.26
C ASN A 143 -8.37 2.91 -1.49
N PHE A 144 -8.15 1.61 -1.34
CA PHE A 144 -9.22 0.62 -1.44
C PHE A 144 -9.85 0.40 -0.06
N ILE A 145 -11.03 0.98 0.14
CA ILE A 145 -11.83 0.86 1.34
C ILE A 145 -13.14 0.20 0.93
N ALA A 146 -13.57 -0.83 1.66
CA ALA A 146 -14.80 -1.56 1.36
C ALA A 146 -15.75 -1.52 2.57
N ASP A 147 -16.58 -0.49 2.57
CA ASP A 147 -17.68 -0.24 3.51
C ASP A 147 -18.83 0.48 2.79
N ASP A 148 -20.00 0.59 3.43
CA ASP A 148 -21.17 1.20 2.81
C ASP A 148 -20.93 2.65 2.37
N ASN A 149 -20.13 3.40 3.14
CA ASN A 149 -19.78 4.78 2.81
C ASN A 149 -18.95 4.86 1.53
N SER A 150 -17.91 4.04 1.37
CA SER A 150 -17.08 3.98 0.16
C SER A 150 -17.87 3.54 -1.07
N PHE A 151 -18.76 2.56 -0.94
CA PHE A 151 -19.68 2.19 -2.02
C PHE A 151 -20.58 3.36 -2.45
N GLN A 152 -21.18 4.07 -1.49
CA GLN A 152 -21.99 5.26 -1.79
C GLN A 152 -21.19 6.39 -2.43
N LYS A 153 -19.94 6.62 -2.00
CA LYS A 153 -19.04 7.62 -2.60
C LYS A 153 -18.69 7.28 -4.04
N PHE A 154 -18.42 6.01 -4.34
CA PHE A 154 -18.24 5.56 -5.71
C PHE A 154 -19.50 5.84 -6.56
N ILE A 155 -20.68 5.43 -6.10
CA ILE A 155 -21.92 5.63 -6.86
C ILE A 155 -22.20 7.11 -7.13
N ALA A 156 -21.92 8.00 -6.17
CA ALA A 156 -22.03 9.44 -6.38
C ALA A 156 -21.05 9.96 -7.46
N ALA A 157 -19.80 9.51 -7.42
CA ALA A 157 -18.80 9.86 -8.43
C ALA A 157 -19.18 9.30 -9.81
N ALA A 158 -19.64 8.05 -9.88
CA ALA A 158 -20.13 7.42 -11.11
C ALA A 158 -21.31 8.20 -11.71
N LYS A 159 -22.27 8.65 -10.88
CA LYS A 159 -23.40 9.48 -11.32
C LYS A 159 -22.94 10.81 -11.91
N PHE A 160 -21.94 11.45 -11.31
CA PHE A 160 -21.35 12.68 -11.85
C PHE A 160 -20.68 12.45 -13.21
N LEU A 161 -20.05 11.29 -13.41
CA LEU A 161 -19.35 10.93 -14.65
C LEU A 161 -20.25 10.28 -15.71
N GLN A 162 -21.55 10.13 -15.44
CA GLN A 162 -22.48 9.50 -16.37
C GLN A 162 -22.56 10.33 -17.68
N GLY A 163 -22.42 9.66 -18.81
CA GLY A 163 -22.43 10.30 -20.13
C GLY A 163 -21.07 10.79 -20.64
N CYS A 164 -19.98 10.54 -19.90
CA CYS A 164 -18.64 10.74 -20.45
C CYS A 164 -18.35 9.78 -21.62
N GLU A 165 -17.52 10.22 -22.56
CA GLU A 165 -17.15 9.44 -23.76
C GLU A 165 -16.01 8.44 -23.53
N SER A 166 -15.26 8.64 -22.44
CA SER A 166 -14.19 7.74 -21.99
C SER A 166 -13.89 8.01 -20.53
N LEU A 167 -13.46 6.98 -19.80
CA LEU A 167 -13.21 7.05 -18.36
C LEU A 167 -11.74 6.78 -18.04
N ILE A 168 -11.09 7.71 -17.34
CA ILE A 168 -9.78 7.51 -16.70
C ILE A 168 -10.00 7.20 -15.22
N ILE A 169 -9.45 6.08 -14.76
CA ILE A 169 -9.37 5.70 -13.35
C ILE A 169 -7.90 5.80 -12.92
N ASP A 170 -7.56 6.82 -12.13
CA ASP A 170 -6.20 7.02 -11.62
C ASP A 170 -6.01 6.36 -10.26
N ILE A 171 -5.30 5.22 -10.27
CA ILE A 171 -4.84 4.48 -9.08
C ILE A 171 -3.32 4.55 -8.93
N SER A 172 -2.67 5.51 -9.59
CA SER A 172 -1.21 5.66 -9.57
C SER A 172 -0.65 6.03 -8.20
N GLN A 173 -1.48 6.42 -7.24
CA GLN A 173 -1.10 6.70 -5.85
C GLN A 173 -1.77 5.73 -4.86
N ASN A 174 -2.26 4.60 -5.33
CA ASN A 174 -3.07 3.67 -4.55
C ASN A 174 -2.27 2.45 -4.10
N GLY A 175 -1.91 2.39 -2.82
CA GLY A 175 -1.19 1.26 -2.23
C GLY A 175 -2.05 -0.01 -2.02
N GLY A 176 -3.31 -0.01 -2.47
CA GLY A 176 -4.24 -1.12 -2.30
C GLY A 176 -5.14 -0.91 -1.08
N GLY A 177 -5.42 -2.01 -0.37
CA GLY A 177 -6.41 -2.08 0.70
C GLY A 177 -7.35 -3.27 0.50
N ASP A 178 -8.64 -3.07 0.73
CA ASP A 178 -9.63 -4.14 0.65
C ASP A 178 -10.11 -4.37 -0.79
N GLY A 179 -9.79 -5.53 -1.39
CA GLY A 179 -10.14 -5.84 -2.79
C GLY A 179 -11.63 -5.87 -3.11
N ARG A 180 -12.49 -5.96 -2.09
CA ARG A 180 -13.95 -5.93 -2.24
C ARG A 180 -14.46 -4.71 -2.99
N ILE A 181 -13.88 -3.53 -2.77
CA ILE A 181 -14.28 -2.32 -3.52
C ILE A 181 -13.87 -2.41 -5.00
N GLY A 182 -12.78 -3.10 -5.34
CA GLY A 182 -12.41 -3.40 -6.72
C GLY A 182 -13.46 -4.28 -7.41
N GLY A 183 -13.90 -5.35 -6.74
CA GLY A 183 -14.99 -6.20 -7.20
C GLY A 183 -16.31 -5.45 -7.41
N PHE A 184 -16.66 -4.55 -6.47
CA PHE A 184 -17.83 -3.67 -6.58
C PHE A 184 -17.72 -2.72 -7.77
N VAL A 185 -16.58 -2.04 -7.97
CA VAL A 185 -16.38 -1.12 -9.10
C VAL A 185 -16.41 -1.87 -10.43
N ASN A 186 -15.85 -3.08 -10.51
CA ASN A 186 -15.85 -3.89 -11.73
C ASN A 186 -17.27 -4.13 -12.29
N GLN A 187 -18.30 -4.33 -11.45
CA GLN A 187 -19.67 -4.54 -11.95
C GLN A 187 -20.26 -3.33 -12.73
N HIS A 188 -19.61 -2.17 -12.67
CA HIS A 188 -19.98 -0.98 -13.44
C HIS A 188 -19.17 -0.83 -14.72
N LEU A 189 -18.10 -1.63 -14.88
CA LEU A 189 -17.21 -1.60 -16.03
C LEU A 189 -17.47 -2.77 -16.99
N TYR A 190 -17.94 -3.92 -16.49
CA TYR A 190 -18.21 -5.12 -17.30
C TYR A 190 -19.70 -5.40 -17.43
N GLU A 191 -20.13 -5.74 -18.64
CA GLU A 191 -21.51 -6.21 -18.90
C GLU A 191 -21.75 -7.63 -18.37
N ASP A 192 -20.75 -8.51 -18.50
CA ASP A 192 -20.77 -9.87 -17.96
C ASP A 192 -19.88 -10.05 -16.71
N ALA A 193 -20.08 -11.15 -16.00
CA ALA A 193 -19.36 -11.47 -14.76
C ALA A 193 -18.08 -12.31 -14.97
N ALA A 194 -17.60 -12.53 -16.21
CA ALA A 194 -16.47 -13.41 -16.47
C ALA A 194 -15.17 -12.97 -15.78
N TYR A 195 -15.03 -11.67 -15.51
CA TYR A 195 -13.91 -11.13 -14.73
C TYR A 195 -13.82 -11.73 -13.31
N GLN A 196 -14.96 -12.15 -12.74
CA GLN A 196 -15.02 -12.72 -11.39
C GLN A 196 -14.33 -14.09 -11.33
N ASP A 197 -14.27 -14.81 -12.45
CA ASP A 197 -13.71 -16.15 -12.57
C ASP A 197 -12.22 -16.18 -12.95
N LEU A 198 -11.62 -15.02 -13.19
CA LEU A 198 -10.24 -14.91 -13.68
C LEU A 198 -9.23 -15.35 -12.63
N LEU A 199 -9.39 -14.87 -11.40
CA LEU A 199 -8.45 -15.06 -10.31
C LEU A 199 -8.90 -16.18 -9.37
N ILE A 200 -7.97 -17.05 -9.06
CA ILE A 200 -8.09 -18.09 -8.06
C ILE A 200 -7.07 -17.87 -6.94
N LYS A 201 -7.45 -18.23 -5.72
CA LYS A 201 -6.58 -18.19 -4.55
C LYS A 201 -6.51 -19.55 -3.87
N LYS A 202 -5.39 -19.78 -3.19
CA LYS A 202 -5.23 -20.92 -2.29
C LYS A 202 -4.52 -20.47 -1.03
N CYS A 203 -5.17 -20.65 0.10
CA CYS A 203 -4.67 -20.25 1.40
C CYS A 203 -4.07 -21.42 2.18
N GLY A 204 -3.29 -21.11 3.21
CA GLY A 204 -2.66 -22.12 4.07
C GLY A 204 -3.68 -23.07 4.67
N GLY A 205 -3.47 -24.38 4.46
CA GLY A 205 -4.36 -25.44 4.96
C GLY A 205 -5.50 -25.82 4.02
N GLU A 206 -5.73 -25.08 2.94
CA GLU A 206 -6.71 -25.44 1.92
C GLU A 206 -6.18 -26.52 0.97
N LYS A 207 -7.03 -27.47 0.59
CA LYS A 207 -6.70 -28.52 -0.39
C LYS A 207 -6.82 -28.00 -1.82
N ASP A 208 -7.85 -27.21 -2.07
CA ASP A 208 -8.27 -26.79 -3.40
C ASP A 208 -8.00 -25.31 -3.63
N TRP A 209 -8.09 -24.89 -4.90
CA TRP A 209 -8.09 -23.48 -5.28
C TRP A 209 -9.53 -22.97 -5.31
N HIS A 210 -9.73 -21.73 -4.89
CA HIS A 210 -11.02 -21.08 -4.80
C HIS A 210 -11.03 -19.78 -5.60
N GLN A 211 -12.21 -19.27 -5.94
CA GLN A 211 -12.34 -17.94 -6.54
C GLN A 211 -11.73 -16.88 -5.59
N SER A 212 -10.87 -16.02 -6.14
CA SER A 212 -10.16 -15.02 -5.32
C SER A 212 -11.06 -13.84 -4.99
N GLU A 213 -11.64 -13.25 -6.04
CA GLU A 213 -12.46 -12.05 -5.97
C GLU A 213 -13.82 -12.34 -5.35
N VAL A 214 -14.33 -11.35 -4.62
CA VAL A 214 -15.68 -11.42 -4.04
C VAL A 214 -16.69 -11.16 -5.16
N PRO A 215 -17.65 -12.09 -5.41
CA PRO A 215 -18.73 -11.83 -6.34
C PRO A 215 -19.58 -10.66 -5.84
N TYR A 216 -19.81 -9.69 -6.72
CA TYR A 216 -20.74 -8.59 -6.48
C TYR A 216 -21.92 -8.73 -7.44
N ASN A 217 -23.12 -8.57 -6.90
CA ASN A 217 -24.36 -8.55 -7.66
C ASN A 217 -25.19 -7.34 -7.23
N TYR A 218 -24.69 -6.15 -7.57
CA TYR A 218 -25.39 -4.89 -7.34
C TYR A 218 -25.66 -4.21 -8.69
N SER A 219 -26.94 -4.06 -9.01
CA SER A 219 -27.41 -3.56 -10.30
C SER A 219 -27.51 -2.04 -10.40
N ASP A 220 -27.60 -1.35 -9.26
CA ASP A 220 -27.97 0.06 -9.26
C ASP A 220 -26.78 0.97 -9.60
N GLY A 221 -27.05 2.09 -10.26
CA GLY A 221 -26.06 3.11 -10.60
C GLY A 221 -25.54 3.02 -12.04
N PRO A 222 -24.74 4.00 -12.48
CA PRO A 222 -24.31 4.11 -13.87
C PRO A 222 -23.44 2.93 -14.30
N LYS A 223 -23.57 2.58 -15.58
CA LYS A 223 -22.79 1.54 -16.25
C LYS A 223 -21.94 2.18 -17.32
N PHE A 224 -20.69 1.77 -17.40
CA PHE A 224 -19.69 2.28 -18.34
C PHE A 224 -19.28 1.20 -19.33
N TYR A 225 -20.16 0.27 -19.69
CA TYR A 225 -19.80 -0.93 -20.46
C TYR A 225 -19.27 -0.58 -21.86
N ASP A 226 -19.92 0.37 -22.52
CA ASP A 226 -19.69 0.68 -23.94
C ASP A 226 -18.67 1.77 -24.21
N ILE A 227 -18.03 2.32 -23.16
CA ILE A 227 -17.03 3.39 -23.30
C ILE A 227 -15.60 2.87 -23.08
N PRO A 228 -14.59 3.45 -23.74
CA PRO A 228 -13.20 3.16 -23.45
C PRO A 228 -12.83 3.50 -21.99
N VAL A 229 -12.13 2.58 -21.32
CA VAL A 229 -11.62 2.75 -19.96
C VAL A 229 -10.09 2.73 -19.98
N PHE A 230 -9.50 3.64 -19.23
CA PHE A 230 -8.06 3.81 -19.09
C PHE A 230 -7.72 3.79 -17.61
N ILE A 231 -6.72 3.02 -17.21
CA ILE A 231 -6.29 2.94 -15.81
C ILE A 231 -4.86 3.44 -15.71
N MET A 232 -4.65 4.46 -14.89
CA MET A 232 -3.32 4.99 -14.63
C MET A 232 -2.70 4.29 -13.41
N VAL A 233 -1.49 3.78 -13.58
CA VAL A 233 -0.73 3.03 -12.57
C VAL A 233 0.67 3.59 -12.35
N SER A 234 1.28 3.25 -11.22
CA SER A 234 2.71 3.52 -10.98
C SER A 234 3.36 2.46 -10.11
N ASP A 235 4.65 2.65 -9.81
CA ASP A 235 5.43 1.91 -8.83
C ASP A 235 4.84 1.98 -7.40
N ARG A 236 3.95 2.94 -7.13
CA ARG A 236 3.17 3.04 -5.88
C ARG A 236 1.83 2.32 -5.92
N THR A 237 1.39 1.87 -7.09
CA THR A 237 0.20 1.04 -7.20
C THR A 237 0.54 -0.33 -6.63
N ALA A 238 -0.15 -0.73 -5.56
CA ALA A 238 0.17 -1.96 -4.84
C ALA A 238 -1.07 -2.79 -4.47
N SER A 239 -0.88 -4.09 -4.25
CA SER A 239 -1.87 -4.98 -3.63
C SER A 239 -3.20 -5.04 -4.39
N ALA A 240 -4.34 -4.91 -3.73
CA ALA A 240 -5.65 -4.98 -4.35
C ALA A 240 -5.84 -4.02 -5.55
N ALA A 241 -5.16 -2.86 -5.55
CA ALA A 241 -5.18 -1.94 -6.68
C ALA A 241 -4.47 -2.50 -7.92
N GLU A 242 -3.42 -3.31 -7.73
CA GLU A 242 -2.77 -4.03 -8.83
C GLU A 242 -3.69 -5.08 -9.43
N TYR A 243 -4.41 -5.84 -8.61
CA TYR A 243 -5.38 -6.81 -9.13
C TYR A 243 -6.51 -6.15 -9.92
N PHE A 244 -6.97 -4.97 -9.49
CA PHE A 244 -7.94 -4.20 -10.27
C PHE A 244 -7.41 -3.86 -11.67
N ALA A 245 -6.16 -3.38 -11.79
CA ALA A 245 -5.52 -3.13 -13.09
C ALA A 245 -5.26 -4.42 -13.88
N PHE A 246 -4.80 -5.47 -13.21
CA PHE A 246 -4.47 -6.76 -13.82
C PHE A 246 -5.72 -7.43 -14.43
N ILE A 247 -6.84 -7.44 -13.70
CA ILE A 247 -8.12 -7.96 -14.19
C ILE A 247 -8.53 -7.16 -15.44
N ALA A 248 -8.48 -5.83 -15.37
CA ALA A 248 -8.83 -4.97 -16.50
C ALA A 248 -7.94 -5.19 -17.74
N GLN A 249 -6.66 -5.48 -17.55
CA GLN A 249 -5.72 -5.78 -18.62
C GLN A 249 -5.98 -7.17 -19.23
N GLU A 250 -6.06 -8.23 -18.41
CA GLU A 250 -6.26 -9.60 -18.88
C GLU A 250 -7.62 -9.78 -19.56
N MET A 251 -8.66 -9.08 -19.08
CA MET A 251 -9.98 -9.07 -19.70
C MET A 251 -10.09 -8.10 -20.89
N LYS A 252 -9.01 -7.40 -21.24
CA LYS A 252 -8.96 -6.38 -22.32
C LYS A 252 -10.01 -5.27 -22.14
N ARG A 253 -10.40 -4.99 -20.90
CA ARG A 253 -11.41 -3.97 -20.60
C ARG A 253 -10.82 -2.58 -20.57
N ALA A 254 -9.60 -2.43 -20.07
CA ALA A 254 -8.93 -1.15 -19.99
C ALA A 254 -7.54 -1.19 -20.62
N THR A 255 -7.10 -0.04 -21.14
CA THR A 255 -5.68 0.20 -21.41
C THR A 255 -5.01 0.70 -20.14
N ILE A 256 -3.90 0.07 -19.75
CA ILE A 256 -3.11 0.41 -18.58
C ILE A 256 -1.98 1.36 -18.98
N LEU A 257 -1.90 2.52 -18.33
CA LEU A 257 -0.90 3.56 -18.64
C LEU A 257 -0.08 3.94 -17.41
N GLY A 258 1.19 4.27 -17.60
CA GLY A 258 2.05 4.77 -16.52
C GLY A 258 3.32 3.96 -16.33
N ALA A 259 3.57 3.50 -15.10
CA ALA A 259 4.75 2.72 -14.76
C ALA A 259 4.38 1.36 -14.17
N LYS A 260 5.31 0.42 -14.27
CA LYS A 260 5.18 -0.93 -13.71
C LYS A 260 4.85 -0.85 -12.20
N THR A 261 3.89 -1.67 -11.76
CA THR A 261 3.40 -1.66 -10.36
C THR A 261 4.32 -2.41 -9.40
N ALA A 262 4.00 -2.35 -8.10
CA ALA A 262 4.88 -2.82 -7.02
C ALA A 262 5.11 -4.34 -7.00
N GLY A 263 4.15 -5.15 -7.46
CA GLY A 263 4.23 -6.61 -7.43
C GLY A 263 3.81 -7.23 -6.10
N ALA A 264 2.85 -6.61 -5.40
CA ALA A 264 2.30 -7.07 -4.13
C ALA A 264 1.07 -7.98 -4.37
N GLY A 265 1.27 -9.21 -4.85
CA GLY A 265 0.19 -10.14 -5.16
C GLY A 265 -0.39 -11.01 -4.03
N ASN A 266 0.37 -11.38 -3.02
CA ASN A 266 -0.09 -12.34 -2.02
C ASN A 266 -0.84 -11.68 -0.83
N PRO A 267 -2.10 -12.10 -0.53
CA PRO A 267 -2.80 -11.64 0.66
C PRO A 267 -2.05 -11.95 1.95
N VAL A 268 -2.04 -10.99 2.87
CA VAL A 268 -1.35 -11.10 4.16
C VAL A 268 -2.30 -11.15 5.33
N THR A 269 -1.82 -11.71 6.43
CA THR A 269 -2.36 -11.46 7.76
C THR A 269 -1.38 -10.66 8.59
N MET A 270 -1.91 -9.82 9.49
CA MET A 270 -1.11 -9.21 10.55
C MET A 270 -1.09 -10.14 11.76
N VAL A 271 0.08 -10.60 12.15
CA VAL A 271 0.31 -11.31 13.41
C VAL A 271 0.95 -10.39 14.44
N ASN A 272 0.53 -10.54 15.69
CA ASN A 272 1.08 -9.80 16.82
C ASN A 272 1.84 -10.77 17.73
N PHE A 273 3.03 -10.37 18.18
CA PHE A 273 3.86 -11.14 19.11
C PHE A 273 4.75 -10.20 19.94
N ASP A 274 4.62 -10.25 21.25
CA ASP A 274 5.31 -9.34 22.19
C ASP A 274 5.15 -7.86 21.80
N ASN A 275 6.25 -7.11 21.74
CA ASN A 275 6.34 -5.71 21.30
C ASN A 275 6.50 -5.59 19.77
N TYR A 276 6.12 -6.61 19.01
CA TYR A 276 6.32 -6.67 17.56
C TYR A 276 5.06 -7.13 16.84
N PHE A 277 5.02 -6.84 15.54
CA PHE A 277 4.03 -7.36 14.63
C PHE A 277 4.70 -7.80 13.33
N ALA A 278 4.04 -8.65 12.57
CA ALA A 278 4.50 -9.00 11.23
C ALA A 278 3.33 -9.11 10.25
N TYR A 279 3.60 -8.77 9.00
CA TYR A 279 2.78 -9.17 7.87
C TYR A 279 3.35 -10.46 7.31
N ILE A 280 2.51 -11.49 7.25
CA ILE A 280 2.87 -12.82 6.72
C ILE A 280 1.86 -13.18 5.63
N PRO A 281 2.30 -13.55 4.42
CA PRO A 281 1.42 -14.04 3.38
C PRO A 281 0.63 -15.27 3.85
N ILE A 282 -0.67 -15.32 3.57
CA ILE A 282 -1.54 -16.44 3.97
C ILE A 282 -2.22 -17.12 2.80
N CYS A 283 -2.14 -16.53 1.61
CA CYS A 283 -2.67 -17.09 0.38
C CYS A 283 -1.76 -16.75 -0.79
N GLN A 284 -1.83 -17.58 -1.82
CA GLN A 284 -1.35 -17.26 -3.16
C GLN A 284 -2.55 -16.92 -4.03
N ILE A 285 -2.42 -15.90 -4.87
CA ILE A 285 -3.39 -15.60 -5.93
C ILE A 285 -2.72 -15.77 -7.30
N THR A 286 -3.43 -16.46 -8.20
CA THR A 286 -3.02 -16.65 -9.60
C THR A 286 -4.23 -16.59 -10.54
N THR A 287 -3.99 -16.47 -11.84
CA THR A 287 -5.01 -16.85 -12.83
C THR A 287 -5.14 -18.38 -12.89
N LYS A 288 -6.23 -18.88 -13.47
CA LYS A 288 -6.36 -20.33 -13.79
C LYS A 288 -5.21 -20.88 -14.65
N SER A 289 -4.55 -20.02 -15.42
CA SER A 289 -3.36 -20.34 -16.23
C SER A 289 -2.03 -20.20 -15.47
N GLY A 290 -2.05 -19.85 -14.18
CA GLY A 290 -0.88 -19.77 -13.31
C GLY A 290 -0.12 -18.45 -13.33
N LYS A 291 -0.66 -17.38 -13.96
CA LYS A 291 -0.04 -16.05 -13.89
C LYS A 291 -0.24 -15.45 -12.51
N SER A 292 0.77 -14.77 -11.98
CA SER A 292 0.68 -14.01 -10.72
C SER A 292 1.35 -12.65 -10.89
N ILE A 293 0.88 -11.66 -10.12
CA ILE A 293 1.55 -10.36 -10.01
C ILE A 293 2.60 -10.34 -8.88
N GLU A 294 2.67 -11.37 -8.02
CA GLU A 294 3.64 -11.39 -6.92
C GLU A 294 5.08 -11.30 -7.44
N GLY A 295 5.83 -10.32 -6.94
CA GLY A 295 7.22 -10.04 -7.36
C GLY A 295 7.37 -9.52 -8.80
N VAL A 296 6.29 -9.50 -9.59
CA VAL A 296 6.30 -9.13 -11.00
C VAL A 296 5.57 -7.81 -11.24
N GLY A 297 4.43 -7.58 -10.62
CA GLY A 297 3.56 -6.43 -10.89
C GLY A 297 2.88 -6.47 -12.26
N VAL A 298 2.07 -5.46 -12.52
CA VAL A 298 1.39 -5.19 -13.79
C VAL A 298 2.29 -4.27 -14.62
N THR A 299 2.63 -4.71 -15.83
CA THR A 299 3.35 -3.88 -16.79
C THR A 299 2.33 -3.05 -17.58
N PRO A 300 2.47 -1.72 -17.66
CA PRO A 300 1.51 -0.91 -18.40
C PRO A 300 1.57 -1.22 -19.89
N ASP A 301 0.42 -1.19 -20.57
CA ASP A 301 0.34 -1.29 -22.03
C ASP A 301 1.03 -0.10 -22.69
N VAL A 302 0.93 1.08 -22.07
CA VAL A 302 1.56 2.33 -22.52
C VAL A 302 2.42 2.92 -21.39
N PRO A 303 3.75 2.78 -21.46
CA PRO A 303 4.65 3.38 -20.48
C PRO A 303 4.61 4.92 -20.55
N LEU A 304 4.36 5.59 -19.42
CA LEU A 304 4.36 7.05 -19.28
C LEU A 304 5.18 7.49 -18.06
N THR A 305 6.18 8.32 -18.28
CA THR A 305 7.15 8.75 -17.22
C THR A 305 6.85 10.13 -16.66
N GLU A 306 6.38 11.07 -17.47
CA GLU A 306 6.17 12.47 -17.10
C GLU A 306 4.76 12.94 -17.48
N ASN A 307 4.24 13.96 -16.78
CA ASN A 307 2.93 14.57 -17.05
C ASN A 307 1.81 13.56 -17.33
N ARG A 308 1.78 12.48 -16.55
CA ARG A 308 1.05 11.24 -16.89
C ARG A 308 -0.43 11.45 -17.22
N LEU A 309 -1.12 12.37 -16.52
CA LEU A 309 -2.52 12.66 -16.81
C LEU A 309 -2.68 13.32 -18.18
N GLU A 310 -1.88 14.35 -18.47
CA GLU A 310 -1.92 15.04 -19.75
C GLU A 310 -1.53 14.11 -20.90
N ALA A 311 -0.47 13.33 -20.73
CA ALA A 311 -0.07 12.33 -21.71
C ALA A 311 -1.13 11.24 -21.93
N THR A 312 -1.88 10.86 -20.89
CA THR A 312 -3.02 9.94 -21.02
C THR A 312 -4.15 10.59 -21.80
N ILE A 313 -4.47 11.86 -21.55
CA ILE A 313 -5.50 12.57 -22.31
C ILE A 313 -5.11 12.64 -23.78
N GLU A 314 -3.88 13.03 -24.11
CA GLU A 314 -3.40 13.09 -25.49
C GLU A 314 -3.44 11.72 -26.18
N TYR A 315 -3.08 10.64 -25.47
CA TYR A 315 -3.21 9.27 -25.97
C TYR A 315 -4.67 8.92 -26.33
N ILE A 316 -5.62 9.30 -25.48
CA ILE A 316 -7.05 9.07 -25.71
C ILE A 316 -7.52 9.83 -26.95
N LEU A 317 -7.20 11.12 -27.04
CA LEU A 317 -7.62 11.98 -28.16
C LEU A 317 -7.06 11.50 -29.49
N ALA A 318 -5.77 11.16 -29.55
CA ALA A 318 -5.14 10.60 -30.75
C ALA A 318 -5.74 9.26 -31.18
N GLY A 319 -6.36 8.51 -30.26
CA GLY A 319 -7.10 7.28 -30.55
C GLY A 319 -8.52 7.52 -31.05
N ARG A 320 -9.14 8.68 -30.74
CA ARG A 320 -10.45 9.06 -31.27
C ARG A 320 -10.38 9.44 -32.75
N ASP A 321 -9.35 10.18 -33.14
CA ASP A 321 -9.18 10.64 -34.53
C ASP A 321 -8.95 9.51 -35.55
N LYS A 322 -8.66 8.29 -35.08
CA LYS A 322 -8.43 7.10 -35.91
C LYS A 322 -9.70 6.24 -36.11
N ARG A 323 -10.80 6.58 -35.46
CA ARG A 323 -12.07 5.83 -35.50
C ARG A 323 -13.07 6.42 -36.48
#